data_AF-A0A813KSE2-F1
#
_entry.id   AF-A0A813KSE2-F1
#
_cell.length_a   1.000
_cell.length_b   1.000
_cell.length_c   1.000
_cell.angle_alpha   90.00
_cell.angle_beta   90.00
_cell.angle_gamma   90.00
#
_symmetry.space_group_name_H-M   'P 1'
#
loop_
_entity.id
_entity.type
_entity.pdbx_description
1 polymer ?
#
loop_
_entity_poly.entity_id
_entity_poly.type
_entity_poly.pdbx_seq_one_letter_code
_entity_poly.pdbx_strand_id
1 'polypeptide(L)'
;MSDDEQPVFESTESGASLVYPQTAGELRKGSLLMIKGHPCKVSDISTSKTGKHGHAKAHIVAIDIFTGKKYEDLCPASHNVEVPFAKRTEYQLLTADAATGEVSLLMENGEMKDDLNLPTFVSIGEPTEDDKQLVKDILKAEDDGKIIIATILAAMGTEKIISMKVKDEPWLQLVLFLCLFLLFLLLYAVVLLFEFLF
;
A
#
# COMPACT_ATOMS: atom_id res chain seq x y z
N MET A 1 -18.40 -8.17 -53.48
CA MET A 1 -17.97 -8.90 -52.27
C MET A 1 -16.80 -8.09 -51.73
N SER A 2 -17.09 -7.21 -50.77
CA SER A 2 -16.11 -6.30 -50.18
C SER A 2 -15.64 -6.93 -48.88
N ASP A 3 -14.44 -7.49 -48.87
CA ASP A 3 -13.77 -7.94 -47.65
C ASP A 3 -13.01 -6.75 -47.05
N ASP A 4 -13.63 -6.11 -46.06
CA ASP A 4 -12.97 -5.15 -45.16
C ASP A 4 -12.20 -5.95 -44.10
N GLU A 5 -10.94 -6.29 -44.39
CA GLU A 5 -9.99 -6.80 -43.40
C GLU A 5 -9.60 -5.66 -42.45
N GLN A 6 -10.26 -5.57 -41.30
CA GLN A 6 -9.84 -4.71 -40.20
C GLN A 6 -8.44 -5.15 -39.72
N PRO A 7 -7.42 -4.27 -39.68
CA PRO A 7 -6.15 -4.62 -39.08
C PRO A 7 -6.36 -4.76 -37.57
N VAL A 8 -6.30 -6.00 -37.08
CA VAL A 8 -6.16 -6.30 -35.65
C VAL A 8 -4.81 -5.73 -35.21
N PHE A 9 -4.84 -4.55 -34.60
CA PHE A 9 -3.69 -4.03 -33.86
C PHE A 9 -3.50 -4.93 -32.65
N GLU A 10 -2.66 -5.95 -32.81
CA GLU A 10 -2.05 -6.65 -31.70
C GLU A 10 -1.22 -5.61 -30.95
N SER A 11 -1.78 -5.06 -29.86
CA SER A 11 -1.05 -4.22 -28.93
C SER A 11 0.10 -5.06 -28.39
N THR A 12 1.28 -4.88 -28.98
CA THR A 12 2.52 -5.48 -28.50
C THR A 12 2.77 -4.88 -27.13
N GLU A 13 2.34 -5.58 -26.06
CA GLU A 13 2.82 -5.31 -24.72
C GLU A 13 4.34 -5.46 -24.78
N SER A 14 5.00 -4.33 -24.94
CA SER A 14 6.44 -4.20 -24.84
C SER A 14 6.77 -4.72 -23.45
N GLY A 15 7.33 -5.93 -23.39
CA GLY A 15 7.66 -6.63 -22.16
C GLY A 15 8.62 -5.80 -21.32
N ALA A 16 8.08 -4.87 -20.54
CA ALA A 16 8.83 -4.15 -19.55
C ALA A 16 9.35 -5.18 -18.56
N SER A 17 10.67 -5.32 -18.48
CA SER A 17 11.31 -6.20 -17.52
C SER A 17 10.76 -5.87 -16.14
N LEU A 18 10.04 -6.81 -15.51
CA LEU A 18 9.48 -6.64 -14.16
C LEU A 18 10.58 -6.55 -13.09
N VAL A 19 11.80 -6.90 -13.47
CA VAL A 19 13.00 -6.88 -12.65
C VAL A 19 14.15 -6.21 -13.38
N TYR A 20 15.09 -5.64 -12.62
CA TYR A 20 16.37 -5.17 -13.13
C TYR A 20 17.53 -5.82 -12.35
N PRO A 21 18.66 -6.13 -12.99
CA PRO A 21 19.80 -6.70 -12.29
C PRO A 21 20.55 -5.64 -11.48
N GLN A 22 20.90 -5.95 -10.24
CA GLN A 22 21.74 -5.13 -9.37
C GLN A 22 22.77 -5.99 -8.62
N THR A 23 23.97 -5.46 -8.39
CA THR A 23 25.04 -6.18 -7.67
C THR A 23 24.66 -6.41 -6.20
N ALA A 24 24.79 -7.65 -5.69
CA ALA A 24 24.44 -7.99 -4.31
C ALA A 24 25.17 -7.14 -3.25
N GLY A 25 26.43 -6.72 -3.52
CA GLY A 25 27.20 -5.84 -2.62
C GLY A 25 26.67 -4.40 -2.52
N GLU A 26 25.84 -3.95 -3.46
CA GLU A 26 25.23 -2.62 -3.44
C GLU A 26 23.93 -2.59 -2.66
N LEU A 27 23.34 -3.75 -2.35
CA LEU A 27 22.13 -3.84 -1.55
C LEU A 27 22.35 -3.22 -0.16
N ARG A 28 21.29 -2.58 0.35
CA ARG A 28 21.24 -1.98 1.67
C ARG A 28 19.98 -2.43 2.38
N LYS A 29 19.92 -2.20 3.69
CA LYS A 29 18.69 -2.40 4.46
C LYS A 29 17.56 -1.58 3.85
N GLY A 30 16.44 -2.23 3.55
CA GLY A 30 15.30 -1.61 2.89
C GLY A 30 15.29 -1.68 1.36
N SER A 31 16.37 -2.15 0.71
CA SER A 31 16.36 -2.47 -0.73
C SER A 31 15.37 -3.60 -1.02
N LEU A 32 14.85 -3.64 -2.24
CA LEU A 32 14.06 -4.76 -2.74
C LEU A 32 15.00 -5.76 -3.42
N LEU A 33 14.68 -7.04 -3.35
CA LEU A 33 15.30 -8.07 -4.18
C LEU A 33 14.33 -9.22 -4.42
N MET A 34 14.64 -10.01 -5.44
CA MET A 34 13.98 -11.27 -5.73
C MET A 34 14.72 -12.40 -5.01
N ILE A 35 14.01 -13.13 -4.15
CA ILE A 35 14.52 -14.38 -3.58
C ILE A 35 13.56 -15.51 -3.97
N LYS A 36 14.07 -16.53 -4.68
CA LYS A 36 13.28 -17.70 -5.11
C LYS A 36 11.98 -17.33 -5.86
N GLY A 37 12.00 -16.25 -6.64
CA GLY A 37 10.83 -15.76 -7.38
C GLY A 37 9.82 -14.95 -6.55
N HIS A 38 10.12 -14.68 -5.27
CA HIS A 38 9.29 -13.83 -4.42
C HIS A 38 9.91 -12.45 -4.24
N PRO A 39 9.12 -11.36 -4.35
CA PRO A 39 9.62 -10.02 -4.13
C PRO A 39 9.74 -9.75 -2.63
N CYS A 40 10.98 -9.57 -2.17
CA CYS A 40 11.30 -9.41 -0.76
C CYS A 40 11.98 -8.06 -0.49
N LYS A 41 11.78 -7.53 0.71
CA LYS A 41 12.47 -6.35 1.22
C LYS A 41 13.58 -6.77 2.17
N VAL A 42 14.80 -6.28 1.96
CA VAL A 42 15.96 -6.57 2.83
C VAL A 42 15.69 -6.04 4.24
N SER A 43 15.66 -6.97 5.20
CA SER A 43 15.64 -6.63 6.63
C SER A 43 17.04 -6.47 7.20
N ASP A 44 17.98 -7.29 6.76
CA ASP A 44 19.38 -7.28 7.21
C ASP A 44 20.33 -7.82 6.13
N ILE A 45 21.55 -7.31 6.09
CA ILE A 45 22.60 -7.75 5.17
C ILE A 45 23.95 -7.81 5.89
N SER A 46 24.58 -8.97 5.84
CA SER A 46 25.91 -9.21 6.38
C SER A 46 26.87 -9.59 5.26
N THR A 47 27.99 -8.90 5.13
CA THR A 47 29.04 -9.27 4.16
C THR A 47 30.24 -9.84 4.91
N SER A 48 30.64 -11.05 4.53
CA SER A 48 31.78 -11.75 5.13
C SER A 48 32.87 -11.95 4.08
N LYS A 49 34.13 -11.70 4.45
CA LYS A 49 35.28 -12.02 3.58
C LYS A 49 35.78 -13.42 3.93
N THR A 50 35.75 -14.35 2.98
CA THR A 50 36.27 -15.72 3.22
C THR A 50 37.79 -15.76 3.05
N GLY A 51 38.54 -15.26 4.04
CA GLY A 51 40.00 -15.34 4.07
C GLY A 51 40.74 -14.29 3.22
N LYS A 52 42.06 -14.46 3.06
CA LYS A 52 43.00 -13.46 2.49
C LYS A 52 42.81 -13.17 0.99
N HIS A 53 42.33 -14.16 0.24
CA HIS A 53 42.09 -14.06 -1.22
C HIS A 53 40.63 -14.36 -1.60
N GLY A 54 39.73 -14.54 -0.64
CA GLY A 54 38.36 -14.95 -0.94
C GLY A 54 37.46 -13.80 -1.36
N HIS A 55 36.52 -14.11 -2.23
CA HIS A 55 35.43 -13.21 -2.57
C HIS A 55 34.55 -12.95 -1.34
N ALA A 56 34.02 -11.73 -1.23
CA ALA A 56 33.05 -11.43 -0.20
C ALA A 56 31.75 -12.20 -0.47
N LYS A 57 31.19 -12.81 0.57
CA LYS A 57 29.87 -13.46 0.54
C LYS A 57 28.87 -12.58 1.27
N ALA A 58 27.76 -12.28 0.63
CA ALA A 58 26.63 -11.56 1.21
C ALA A 58 25.63 -12.59 1.75
N HIS A 59 25.31 -12.48 3.03
CA HIS A 59 24.21 -13.14 3.68
C HIS A 59 23.07 -12.12 3.80
N ILE A 60 21.98 -12.35 3.07
CA ILE A 60 20.86 -11.44 2.95
C ILE A 60 19.67 -12.07 3.65
N VAL A 61 19.09 -11.36 4.60
CA VAL A 61 17.82 -11.72 5.25
C VAL A 61 16.76 -10.74 4.78
N ALA A 62 15.74 -11.23 4.09
CA ALA A 62 14.67 -10.43 3.54
C ALA A 62 13.30 -10.95 3.99
N ILE A 63 12.31 -10.05 3.93
CA ILE A 63 10.92 -10.36 4.26
C ILE A 63 10.10 -10.15 3.00
N ASP A 64 9.31 -11.14 2.61
CA ASP A 64 8.37 -11.04 1.51
C ASP A 64 7.36 -9.92 1.77
N ILE A 65 7.20 -9.05 0.77
CA ILE A 65 6.33 -7.87 0.88
C ILE A 65 4.84 -8.21 0.83
N PHE A 66 4.48 -9.39 0.32
CA PHE A 66 3.10 -9.86 0.24
C PHE A 66 2.76 -10.85 1.35
N THR A 67 3.63 -11.84 1.57
CA THR A 67 3.35 -12.94 2.52
C THR A 67 3.92 -12.72 3.91
N GLY A 68 4.79 -11.72 4.11
CA GLY A 68 5.45 -11.47 5.40
C GLY A 68 6.43 -12.58 5.82
N LYS A 69 6.63 -13.61 4.99
CA LYS A 69 7.56 -14.71 5.28
C LYS A 69 9.00 -14.24 5.16
N LYS A 70 9.84 -14.69 6.10
CA LYS A 70 11.28 -14.45 6.07
C LYS A 70 11.96 -15.41 5.10
N TYR A 71 12.78 -14.87 4.22
CA TYR A 71 13.63 -15.60 3.30
C TYR A 71 15.08 -15.19 3.52
N GLU A 72 15.96 -16.19 3.44
CA GLU A 72 17.40 -16.01 3.57
C GLU A 72 18.08 -16.50 2.29
N ASP A 73 19.06 -15.73 1.83
CA ASP A 73 19.89 -16.10 0.69
C ASP A 73 21.37 -15.81 0.97
N LEU A 74 22.23 -16.66 0.42
CA LEU A 74 23.68 -16.54 0.53
C LEU A 74 24.29 -16.56 -0.87
N CYS A 75 24.70 -15.39 -1.33
CA CYS A 75 25.26 -15.20 -2.65
C CYS A 75 26.63 -14.49 -2.60
N PRO A 76 27.50 -14.69 -3.59
CA PRO A 76 28.71 -13.89 -3.73
C PRO A 76 28.35 -12.40 -3.90
N ALA A 77 29.07 -11.49 -3.24
CA ALA A 77 28.78 -10.06 -3.30
C ALA A 77 28.94 -9.46 -4.71
N SER A 78 29.68 -10.14 -5.59
CA SER A 78 29.87 -9.77 -7.00
C SER A 78 28.79 -10.34 -7.92
N HIS A 79 27.88 -11.18 -7.42
CA HIS A 79 26.80 -11.72 -8.23
C HIS A 79 25.70 -10.67 -8.38
N ASN A 80 25.10 -10.62 -9.57
CA ASN A 80 23.91 -9.82 -9.81
C ASN A 80 22.70 -10.55 -9.23
N VAL A 81 21.89 -9.82 -8.48
CA VAL A 81 20.57 -10.23 -8.05
C VAL A 81 19.52 -9.50 -8.87
N GLU A 82 18.36 -10.10 -9.01
CA GLU A 82 17.21 -9.44 -9.62
C GLU A 82 16.51 -8.57 -8.57
N VAL A 83 16.19 -7.34 -8.95
CA VAL A 83 15.45 -6.40 -8.11
C VAL A 83 14.12 -6.09 -8.79
N PRO A 84 12.98 -6.39 -8.14
CA PRO A 84 11.67 -6.11 -8.73
C PRO A 84 11.35 -4.62 -8.71
N PHE A 85 10.64 -4.17 -9.75
CA PHE A 85 9.99 -2.87 -9.71
C PHE A 85 8.75 -2.95 -8.82
N ALA A 86 8.72 -2.13 -7.77
CA ALA A 86 7.57 -1.98 -6.92
C ALA A 86 7.03 -0.55 -7.03
N LYS A 87 5.79 -0.42 -7.48
CA LYS A 87 5.10 0.87 -7.59
C LYS A 87 4.15 1.01 -6.40
N ARG A 88 4.22 2.15 -5.72
CA ARG A 88 3.26 2.52 -4.68
C ARG A 88 2.34 3.60 -5.23
N THR A 89 1.06 3.36 -5.14
CA THR A 89 0.02 4.27 -5.61
C THR A 89 -0.99 4.47 -4.51
N GLU A 90 -1.33 5.72 -4.23
CA GLU A 90 -2.32 6.10 -3.25
C GLU A 90 -3.66 6.31 -3.97
N TYR A 91 -4.72 5.70 -3.44
CA TYR A 91 -6.08 5.77 -3.97
C TYR A 91 -7.03 6.08 -2.84
N GLN A 92 -8.12 6.78 -3.13
CA GLN A 92 -9.16 7.03 -2.13
C GLN A 92 -10.08 5.81 -2.04
N LEU A 93 -10.33 5.30 -0.84
CA LEU A 93 -11.26 4.19 -0.63
C LEU A 93 -12.68 4.74 -0.55
N LEU A 94 -13.59 4.17 -1.36
CA LEU A 94 -15.01 4.53 -1.38
C LEU A 94 -15.81 3.61 -0.47
N THR A 95 -15.72 2.31 -0.74
CA THR A 95 -16.45 1.28 -0.01
C THR A 95 -15.61 0.01 0.05
N ALA A 96 -15.66 -0.69 1.18
CA ALA A 96 -15.03 -1.99 1.34
C ALA A 96 -16.08 -3.01 1.81
N ASP A 97 -16.36 -4.02 0.99
CA ASP A 97 -17.30 -5.06 1.39
C ASP A 97 -16.57 -6.18 2.15
N ALA A 98 -16.92 -6.34 3.43
CA ALA A 98 -16.37 -7.39 4.29
C ALA A 98 -16.85 -8.82 3.91
N ALA A 99 -17.99 -8.95 3.23
CA ALA A 99 -18.60 -10.24 2.89
C ALA A 99 -18.05 -10.82 1.59
N THR A 100 -17.89 -9.99 0.56
CA THR A 100 -17.33 -10.39 -0.75
C THR A 100 -15.82 -10.20 -0.82
N GLY A 101 -15.28 -9.29 0.00
CA GLY A 101 -13.87 -8.93 -0.01
C GLY A 101 -13.52 -7.92 -1.10
N GLU A 102 -14.49 -7.38 -1.84
CA GLU A 102 -14.26 -6.41 -2.91
C GLU A 102 -14.02 -5.00 -2.34
N VAL A 103 -13.07 -4.27 -2.92
CA VAL A 103 -12.76 -2.90 -2.52
C VAL A 103 -12.90 -1.98 -3.72
N SER A 104 -13.75 -0.97 -3.59
CA SER A 104 -13.88 0.10 -4.57
C SER A 104 -12.96 1.25 -4.23
N LEU A 105 -11.99 1.50 -5.11
CA LEU A 105 -10.99 2.56 -4.97
C LEU A 105 -11.17 3.62 -6.05
N LEU A 106 -11.14 4.88 -5.69
CA LEU A 106 -11.17 6.01 -6.61
C LEU A 106 -9.74 6.45 -6.93
N MET A 107 -9.43 6.47 -8.23
CA MET A 107 -8.19 7.01 -8.77
C MET A 107 -8.24 8.53 -8.93
N GLU A 108 -7.06 9.17 -9.00
CA GLU A 108 -6.96 10.62 -9.21
C GLU A 108 -7.54 11.06 -10.56
N ASN A 109 -7.55 10.17 -11.56
CA ASN A 109 -8.15 10.43 -12.88
C ASN A 109 -9.70 10.40 -12.86
N GLY A 110 -10.33 10.06 -11.73
CA GLY A 110 -11.78 9.93 -11.59
C GLY A 110 -12.35 8.57 -12.00
N GLU A 111 -11.50 7.62 -12.40
CA GLU A 111 -11.90 6.23 -12.64
C GLU A 111 -11.97 5.45 -11.33
N MET A 112 -12.88 4.48 -11.28
CA MET A 112 -13.03 3.56 -10.16
C MET A 112 -12.29 2.26 -10.49
N LYS A 113 -11.53 1.76 -9.52
CA LYS A 113 -10.82 0.49 -9.59
C LYS A 113 -11.46 -0.46 -8.59
N ASP A 114 -12.21 -1.42 -9.12
CA ASP A 114 -12.87 -2.48 -8.36
C ASP A 114 -12.13 -3.83 -8.50
N ASP A 115 -10.98 -3.84 -9.20
CA ASP A 115 -10.18 -5.05 -9.47
C ASP A 115 -9.43 -5.58 -8.23
N LEU A 116 -9.48 -4.87 -7.10
CA LEU A 116 -8.72 -5.20 -5.90
C LEU A 116 -9.61 -5.79 -4.81
N ASN A 117 -9.12 -6.87 -4.23
CA ASN A 117 -9.72 -7.48 -3.06
C ASN A 117 -9.02 -7.00 -1.78
N LEU A 118 -9.73 -7.10 -0.67
CA LEU A 118 -9.20 -6.89 0.67
C LEU A 118 -7.97 -7.78 0.88
N PRO A 119 -6.95 -7.30 1.61
CA PRO A 119 -5.71 -8.04 1.86
C PRO A 119 -5.93 -9.33 2.67
N THR A 120 -7.16 -9.60 3.14
CA THR A 120 -7.58 -10.89 3.73
C THR A 120 -7.90 -11.97 2.71
N PHE A 121 -8.29 -11.60 1.49
CA PHE A 121 -8.64 -12.52 0.41
C PHE A 121 -7.50 -12.58 -0.61
N VAL A 122 -6.38 -13.15 -0.19
CA VAL A 122 -5.21 -13.35 -1.06
C VAL A 122 -5.34 -14.69 -1.77
N SER A 123 -5.11 -14.69 -3.09
CA SER A 123 -5.04 -15.89 -3.92
C SER A 123 -3.79 -16.76 -3.66
N ILE A 124 -2.78 -16.22 -2.95
CA ILE A 124 -1.53 -16.92 -2.62
C ILE A 124 -1.09 -16.54 -1.20
N GLY A 125 -1.33 -17.44 -0.23
CA GLY A 125 -0.81 -17.34 1.14
C GLY A 125 -1.88 -17.22 2.22
N GLU A 126 -1.44 -17.36 3.48
CA GLU A 126 -2.29 -17.11 4.66
C GLU A 126 -2.32 -15.60 4.96
N PRO A 127 -3.50 -15.04 5.32
CA PRO A 127 -3.59 -13.64 5.70
C PRO A 127 -2.79 -13.41 6.99
N THR A 128 -1.88 -12.43 6.95
CA THR A 128 -1.08 -12.08 8.12
C THR A 128 -2.01 -11.42 9.16
N GLU A 129 -1.69 -11.52 10.45
CA GLU A 129 -2.44 -10.82 11.50
C GLU A 129 -2.50 -9.30 11.26
N ASP A 130 -1.45 -8.73 10.65
CA ASP A 130 -1.40 -7.33 10.24
C ASP A 130 -2.46 -7.00 9.17
N ASP A 131 -2.71 -7.90 8.22
CA ASP A 131 -3.75 -7.73 7.19
C ASP A 131 -5.15 -7.71 7.82
N LYS A 132 -5.38 -8.56 8.84
CA LYS A 132 -6.66 -8.57 9.59
C LYS A 132 -6.86 -7.31 10.40
N GLN A 133 -5.80 -6.70 10.92
CA GLN A 133 -5.88 -5.41 11.62
C GLN A 133 -6.19 -4.28 10.65
N LEU A 134 -5.51 -4.24 9.50
CA LEU A 134 -5.78 -3.25 8.46
C LEU A 134 -7.24 -3.30 8.00
N VAL A 135 -7.81 -4.48 7.76
CA VAL A 135 -9.23 -4.59 7.39
C VAL A 135 -10.16 -4.06 8.49
N LYS A 136 -9.88 -4.38 9.76
CA LYS A 136 -10.67 -3.84 10.87
C LYS A 136 -10.59 -2.33 10.97
N ASP A 137 -9.44 -1.75 10.69
CA ASP A 137 -9.24 -0.30 10.75
C ASP A 137 -9.91 0.40 9.55
N ILE A 138 -9.91 -0.23 8.37
CA ILE A 138 -10.66 0.24 7.20
C ILE A 138 -12.16 0.25 7.52
N LEU A 139 -12.73 -0.85 8.02
CA LEU A 139 -14.16 -0.95 8.34
C LEU A 139 -14.59 0.09 9.39
N LYS A 140 -13.77 0.29 10.43
CA LYS A 140 -14.05 1.34 11.43
C LYS A 140 -13.99 2.75 10.84
N ALA A 141 -13.03 3.01 9.97
CA ALA A 141 -12.89 4.33 9.36
C ALA A 141 -14.01 4.60 8.34
N GLU A 142 -14.55 3.56 7.71
CA GLU A 142 -15.75 3.60 6.87
C GLU A 142 -17.00 3.88 7.71
N ASP A 143 -17.16 3.19 8.85
CA ASP A 143 -18.25 3.46 9.82
C ASP A 143 -18.20 4.90 10.37
N ASP A 144 -17.00 5.44 10.58
CA ASP A 144 -16.78 6.83 10.98
C ASP A 144 -17.09 7.85 9.86
N GLY A 145 -17.30 7.38 8.63
CA GLY A 145 -17.56 8.23 7.45
C GLY A 145 -16.37 9.11 7.06
N LYS A 146 -15.14 8.70 7.41
CA LYS A 146 -13.94 9.48 7.11
C LYS A 146 -13.40 9.14 5.73
N ILE A 147 -12.71 10.10 5.12
CA ILE A 147 -12.05 9.88 3.83
C ILE A 147 -10.78 9.07 4.08
N ILE A 148 -10.73 7.86 3.54
CA ILE A 148 -9.59 6.96 3.67
C ILE A 148 -8.78 6.99 2.36
N ILE A 149 -7.47 7.08 2.48
CA ILE A 149 -6.51 6.92 1.40
C ILE A 149 -5.78 5.60 1.60
N ALA A 150 -6.06 4.62 0.73
CA ALA A 150 -5.38 3.34 0.69
C ALA A 150 -4.11 3.43 -0.17
N THR A 151 -2.99 2.92 0.33
CA THR A 151 -1.75 2.77 -0.43
C THR A 151 -1.66 1.34 -0.96
N ILE A 152 -1.75 1.19 -2.27
CA ILE A 152 -1.53 -0.08 -2.96
C ILE A 152 -0.07 -0.18 -3.34
N LEU A 153 0.49 -1.36 -3.11
CA LEU A 153 1.77 -1.77 -3.67
C LEU A 153 1.52 -2.76 -4.80
N ALA A 154 1.98 -2.41 -5.99
CA ALA A 154 2.05 -3.30 -7.14
C ALA A 154 3.49 -3.76 -7.34
N ALA A 155 3.73 -5.07 -7.36
CA ALA A 155 5.02 -5.66 -7.69
C ALA A 155 4.82 -6.99 -8.44
N MET A 156 5.55 -7.18 -9.54
CA MET A 156 5.47 -8.38 -10.39
C MET A 156 4.06 -8.77 -10.87
N GLY A 157 3.17 -7.80 -11.07
CA GLY A 157 1.78 -8.07 -11.47
C GLY A 157 0.84 -8.46 -10.32
N THR A 158 1.34 -8.53 -9.09
CA THR A 158 0.50 -8.68 -7.88
C THR A 158 0.32 -7.34 -7.20
N GLU A 159 -0.91 -7.03 -6.81
CA GLU A 159 -1.28 -5.80 -6.11
C GLU A 159 -1.80 -6.13 -4.71
N LYS A 160 -1.37 -5.38 -3.69
CA LYS A 160 -1.84 -5.52 -2.30
C LYS A 160 -1.93 -4.17 -1.62
N ILE A 161 -2.96 -3.96 -0.81
CA ILE A 161 -3.08 -2.80 0.08
C ILE A 161 -2.11 -2.98 1.26
N ILE A 162 -1.17 -2.06 1.43
CA ILE A 162 -0.16 -2.11 2.51
C ILE A 162 -0.56 -1.24 3.70
N SER A 163 -1.11 -0.06 3.42
CA SER A 163 -1.36 0.94 4.45
C SER A 163 -2.57 1.77 4.10
N MET A 164 -3.30 2.20 5.13
CA MET A 164 -4.32 3.22 5.02
C MET A 164 -3.88 4.49 5.75
N LYS A 165 -4.28 5.65 5.22
CA LYS A 165 -4.18 6.95 5.89
C LYS A 165 -5.56 7.57 5.91
N VAL A 166 -5.94 8.16 7.03
CA VAL A 166 -7.20 8.89 7.13
C VAL A 166 -6.93 10.35 6.81
N LYS A 167 -7.65 10.91 5.85
CA LYS A 167 -7.62 12.34 5.55
C LYS A 167 -8.69 13.02 6.38
N ASP A 168 -8.29 13.46 7.57
CA ASP A 168 -9.09 14.36 8.37
C ASP A 168 -8.94 15.78 7.78
N GLU A 169 -10.06 16.43 7.47
CA GLU A 169 -10.10 17.87 7.14
C GLU A 169 -10.31 18.64 8.46
N PRO A 170 -9.25 19.09 9.16
CA PRO A 170 -9.35 19.65 10.51
C PRO A 170 -10.17 20.94 10.56
N TRP A 171 -10.32 21.62 9.43
CA TRP A 171 -11.07 22.87 9.30
C TRP A 171 -12.57 22.66 9.54
N LEU A 172 -13.14 21.52 9.15
CA LEU A 172 -14.56 21.24 9.38
C LEU A 172 -14.86 21.03 10.87
N GLN A 173 -13.97 20.34 11.60
CA GLN A 173 -14.08 20.21 13.05
C GLN A 173 -13.95 21.58 13.73
N LEU A 174 -12.99 22.42 13.31
CA LEU A 174 -12.84 23.78 13.84
C LEU A 174 -14.07 24.64 13.58
N VAL A 175 -14.67 24.57 12.39
CA VAL A 175 -15.90 25.31 12.05
C VAL A 175 -17.09 24.80 12.87
N LEU A 176 -17.24 23.48 13.03
CA LEU A 176 -18.30 22.91 13.88
C LEU A 176 -18.13 23.34 15.34
N PHE A 177 -16.91 23.29 15.87
CA PHE A 177 -16.59 23.75 17.23
C PHE A 177 -16.86 25.25 17.40
N LEU A 178 -16.46 26.08 16.43
CA LEU A 178 -16.74 27.53 16.49
C LEU A 178 -18.25 27.80 16.44
N CYS A 179 -18.98 27.08 15.61
CA CYS A 179 -20.42 27.25 15.45
C CYS A 179 -21.19 26.81 16.71
N LEU A 180 -20.81 25.66 17.30
CA LEU A 180 -21.36 25.19 18.58
C LEU A 180 -21.03 26.17 19.72
N PHE A 181 -19.80 26.70 19.75
CA PHE A 181 -19.37 27.66 20.76
C PHE A 181 -20.12 28.99 20.66
N LEU A 182 -20.35 29.49 19.44
CA LEU A 182 -21.18 30.68 19.18
C LEU A 182 -22.64 30.47 19.59
N LEU A 183 -23.22 29.29 19.31
CA LEU A 183 -24.56 28.92 19.77
C LEU A 183 -24.65 28.87 21.30
N PHE A 184 -23.62 28.33 21.95
CA PHE A 184 -23.55 28.27 23.41
C PHE A 184 -23.45 29.67 24.03
N LEU A 185 -22.65 30.57 23.43
CA LEU A 185 -22.53 31.96 23.87
C LEU A 185 -23.85 32.73 23.69
N LEU A 186 -24.55 32.50 22.58
CA LEU A 186 -25.88 33.07 22.32
C LEU A 186 -26.91 32.60 23.34
N LEU A 187 -26.96 31.29 23.63
CA LEU A 187 -27.85 30.76 24.66
C LEU A 187 -27.53 31.37 26.04
N TYR A 188 -26.24 31.46 26.38
CA TYR A 188 -25.81 32.03 27.67
C TYR A 188 -26.20 33.51 27.79
N ALA A 189 -26.05 34.29 26.72
CA ALA A 189 -26.48 35.68 26.68
C ALA A 189 -28.00 35.83 26.82
N VAL A 190 -28.80 34.94 26.23
CA VAL A 190 -30.26 34.92 26.37
C VAL A 190 -30.68 34.58 27.81
N VAL A 191 -30.00 33.62 28.45
CA VAL A 191 -30.26 33.27 29.86
C VAL A 191 -29.92 34.44 30.79
N LEU A 192 -28.79 35.11 30.59
CA LEU A 192 -28.39 36.29 31.38
C LEU A 192 -29.35 37.47 31.21
N LEU A 193 -29.88 37.69 30.01
CA LEU A 193 -30.91 38.69 29.75
C LEU A 193 -32.23 38.38 30.46
N PHE A 194 -32.56 37.10 30.65
CA PHE A 194 -33.78 36.67 31.34
C PHE A 194 -33.68 36.85 32.86
N GLU A 195 -32.51 36.61 33.46
CA GLU A 195 -32.28 36.90 34.90
C GLU A 195 -32.28 38.39 35.23
N PHE A 196 -31.96 39.27 34.28
CA PHE A 196 -31.97 40.73 34.51
C PHE A 196 -33.34 41.38 34.34
N LEU A 197 -34.33 40.67 33.78
CA LEU A 197 -35.66 41.21 33.48
C LEU A 197 -36.73 40.82 34.52
N PHE A 198 -36.36 40.07 35.56
CA PHE A 198 -37.21 39.64 36.69
C PHE A 198 -36.58 40.09 38.02
#